data_AF-A0A6N4V252-F1
#
_entry.id   AF-A0A6N4V252-F1
#
_cell.length_a   1.000
_cell.length_b   1.000
_cell.length_c   1.000
_cell.angle_alpha   90.00
_cell.angle_beta   90.00
_cell.angle_gamma   90.00
#
_symmetry.space_group_name_H-M   'P 1'
#
loop_
_entity.id
_entity.type
_entity.pdbx_description
1 polymer ?
#
loop_
_entity_poly.entity_id
_entity_poly.type
_entity_poly.pdbx_seq_one_letter_code
_entity_poly.pdbx_strand_id
1 'polypeptide(L)'
;MLGAAAGPAAAWPIPLTSDEINYLNATRGVFPGDDDQRLLAGRQMCRGLYTGQSAQAVINAAAAQYGASPDQASAALGAARGTLCTQAPG
;
A
#
# COMPACT_ATOMS: atom_id res chain seq x y z
N MET A 1 28.71 34.95 -8.42
CA MET A 1 27.97 33.72 -8.09
C MET A 1 26.53 33.87 -8.58
N LEU A 2 26.22 33.38 -9.79
CA LEU A 2 24.86 33.43 -10.35
C LEU A 2 23.99 32.36 -9.66
N GLY A 3 23.09 32.79 -8.77
CA GLY A 3 22.09 31.93 -8.16
C GLY A 3 21.00 31.60 -9.16
N ALA A 4 21.02 30.39 -9.73
CA ALA A 4 19.86 29.86 -10.43
C ALA A 4 18.74 29.63 -9.39
N ALA A 5 17.69 30.44 -9.45
CA ALA A 5 16.47 30.16 -8.71
C ALA A 5 15.90 28.84 -9.22
N ALA A 6 15.87 27.81 -8.38
CA ALA A 6 15.15 26.58 -8.70
C ALA A 6 13.66 26.96 -8.90
N GLY A 7 13.13 26.69 -10.09
CA GLY A 7 11.71 26.88 -10.37
C GLY A 7 10.87 25.98 -9.45
N PRO A 8 9.61 26.36 -9.15
CA PRO A 8 8.73 25.54 -8.34
C PRO A 8 8.57 24.15 -8.94
N ALA A 9 8.71 23.11 -8.11
CA ALA A 9 8.46 21.74 -8.54
C ALA A 9 6.97 21.60 -8.92
N ALA A 10 6.71 21.36 -10.21
CA ALA A 10 5.38 21.03 -10.68
C ALA A 10 5.12 19.53 -10.47
N ALA A 11 4.27 19.18 -9.53
CA ALA A 11 3.75 17.82 -9.42
C ALA A 11 2.73 17.60 -10.54
N TRP A 12 3.12 16.87 -11.58
CA TRP A 12 2.15 16.32 -12.53
C TRP A 12 1.31 15.30 -11.77
N PRO A 13 -0.03 15.45 -11.70
CA PRO A 13 -0.86 14.46 -11.03
C PRO A 13 -0.70 13.13 -11.77
N ILE A 14 -0.13 12.14 -11.08
CA ILE A 14 -0.12 10.75 -11.56
C ILE A 14 -1.51 10.20 -11.24
N PRO A 15 -2.34 9.93 -12.25
CA PRO A 15 -3.66 9.39 -11.98
C PRO A 15 -3.52 8.00 -11.36
N LEU A 16 -4.32 7.72 -10.33
CA LEU A 16 -4.43 6.38 -9.77
C LEU A 16 -5.03 5.44 -10.80
N THR A 17 -4.48 4.23 -10.86
CA THR A 17 -5.02 3.13 -11.66
C THR A 17 -6.32 2.61 -11.06
N SER A 18 -7.12 1.89 -11.86
CA SER A 18 -8.36 1.28 -11.37
C SER A 18 -8.11 0.29 -10.22
N ASP A 19 -7.00 -0.45 -10.23
CA ASP A 19 -6.67 -1.41 -9.16
C ASP A 19 -6.32 -0.72 -7.85
N GLU A 20 -5.62 0.41 -7.92
CA GLU A 20 -5.31 1.26 -6.76
C GLU A 20 -6.59 1.86 -6.17
N ILE A 21 -7.51 2.33 -7.02
CA ILE A 21 -8.80 2.86 -6.58
C ILE A 21 -9.63 1.75 -5.91
N ASN A 22 -9.69 0.56 -6.50
CA ASN A 22 -10.43 -0.58 -5.93
C ASN A 22 -9.84 -1.00 -4.58
N TYR A 23 -8.51 -1.05 -4.47
CA TYR A 23 -7.82 -1.31 -3.22
C TYR A 23 -8.16 -0.26 -2.15
N LEU A 24 -8.12 1.02 -2.50
CA LEU A 24 -8.44 2.11 -1.58
C LEU A 24 -9.89 2.06 -1.12
N ASN A 25 -10.83 1.78 -2.01
CA ASN A 25 -12.24 1.62 -1.66
C ASN A 25 -12.47 0.47 -0.66
N ALA A 26 -11.69 -0.60 -0.75
CA ALA A 26 -11.78 -1.73 0.18
C ALA A 26 -11.09 -1.49 1.54
N THR A 27 -10.15 -0.55 1.61
CA THR A 27 -9.30 -0.34 2.80
C THR A 27 -9.57 0.96 3.56
N ARG A 28 -10.24 1.94 2.93
CA ARG A 28 -10.72 3.15 3.59
C ARG A 28 -11.69 2.81 4.71
N GLY A 29 -11.43 3.36 5.90
CA GLY A 29 -12.21 3.06 7.12
C GLY A 29 -11.89 1.71 7.76
N VAL A 30 -11.03 0.89 7.15
CA VAL A 30 -10.59 -0.41 7.70
C VAL A 30 -9.13 -0.32 8.14
N PHE A 31 -8.22 -0.02 7.21
CA PHE A 31 -6.79 0.13 7.48
C PHE A 31 -6.47 1.60 7.82
N PRO A 32 -5.63 1.85 8.85
CA PRO A 32 -5.28 3.20 9.27
C PRO A 32 -4.47 3.94 8.21
N GLY A 33 -4.37 5.26 8.37
CA GLY A 33 -3.57 6.13 7.52
C GLY A 33 -4.35 6.77 6.37
N ASP A 34 -3.64 7.60 5.60
CA ASP A 34 -4.13 8.18 4.35
C ASP A 34 -4.02 7.19 3.19
N ASP A 35 -4.48 7.60 2.01
CA ASP A 35 -4.51 6.73 0.84
C ASP A 35 -3.11 6.37 0.33
N ASP A 36 -2.12 7.25 0.45
CA ASP A 36 -0.75 6.96 0.04
C ASP A 36 -0.12 5.92 0.98
N GLN A 37 -0.33 6.06 2.29
CA GLN A 37 0.08 5.09 3.29
C GLN A 37 -0.55 3.72 3.05
N ARG A 38 -1.85 3.68 2.71
CA ARG A 38 -2.55 2.44 2.35
C ARG A 38 -1.95 1.80 1.10
N LEU A 39 -1.81 2.56 0.02
CA LEU A 39 -1.23 2.05 -1.24
C LEU A 39 0.18 1.52 -1.02
N LEU A 40 0.98 2.23 -0.24
CA LEU A 40 2.32 1.80 0.14
C LEU A 40 2.28 0.49 0.94
N ALA A 41 1.41 0.40 1.96
CA ALA A 41 1.25 -0.81 2.77
C ALA A 41 0.84 -2.01 1.91
N GLY A 42 -0.18 -1.87 1.05
CA GLY A 42 -0.63 -2.93 0.13
C GLY A 42 0.49 -3.41 -0.80
N ARG A 43 1.28 -2.49 -1.38
CA ARG A 43 2.43 -2.86 -2.22
C ARG A 43 3.53 -3.58 -1.44
N GLN A 44 3.83 -3.13 -0.22
CA GLN A 44 4.83 -3.79 0.64
C GLN A 44 4.39 -5.20 1.02
N MET A 45 3.10 -5.37 1.34
CA MET A 45 2.51 -6.68 1.60
C MET A 45 2.64 -7.62 0.39
N CYS A 46 2.25 -7.14 -0.79
CA CYS A 46 2.40 -7.87 -2.04
C CYS A 46 3.85 -8.26 -2.32
N ARG A 47 4.80 -7.34 -2.11
CA ARG A 47 6.23 -7.61 -2.24
C ARG A 47 6.66 -8.72 -1.28
N GLY A 48 6.22 -8.68 -0.02
CA GLY A 48 6.50 -9.74 0.96
C GLY A 48 6.12 -11.12 0.44
N LEU A 49 4.88 -11.27 -0.04
CA LEU A 49 4.40 -12.53 -0.61
C LEU A 49 5.22 -12.98 -1.82
N TYR A 50 5.47 -12.10 -2.80
CA TYR A 50 6.27 -12.45 -3.99
C TYR A 50 7.72 -12.81 -3.64
N THR A 51 8.24 -12.33 -2.51
CA THR A 51 9.57 -12.71 -2.00
C THR A 51 9.56 -13.94 -1.10
N GLY A 52 8.42 -14.63 -0.99
CA GLY A 52 8.29 -15.90 -0.27
C GLY A 52 7.99 -15.77 1.23
N GLN A 53 7.62 -14.58 1.71
CA GLN A 53 7.10 -14.45 3.08
C GLN A 53 5.70 -15.05 3.17
N SER A 54 5.38 -15.68 4.32
CA SER A 54 4.03 -16.17 4.57
C SER A 54 3.05 -15.01 4.76
N ALA A 55 1.78 -15.24 4.43
CA ALA A 55 0.71 -14.27 4.68
C ALA A 55 0.71 -13.73 6.13
N GLN A 56 0.93 -14.61 7.11
CA GLN A 56 0.96 -14.20 8.52
C GLN A 56 2.16 -13.28 8.85
N ALA A 57 3.34 -13.56 8.28
CA ALA A 57 4.51 -12.71 8.49
C ALA A 57 4.28 -11.31 7.91
N VAL A 58 3.66 -11.24 6.74
CA VAL A 58 3.29 -9.98 6.08
C VAL A 58 2.25 -9.20 6.90
N ILE A 59 1.20 -9.87 7.39
CA ILE A 59 0.18 -9.27 8.27
C ILE A 59 0.83 -8.68 9.52
N ASN A 60 1.68 -9.44 10.19
CA ASN A 60 2.35 -9.00 11.42
C ASN A 60 3.26 -7.79 11.17
N ALA A 61 4.03 -7.81 10.07
CA ALA A 61 4.90 -6.71 9.69
C ALA A 61 4.09 -5.43 9.42
N ALA A 62 3.00 -5.53 8.67
CA ALA A 62 2.14 -4.39 8.38
C ALA A 62 1.42 -3.87 9.64
N ALA A 63 0.90 -4.76 10.49
CA ALA A 63 0.28 -4.38 11.76
C ALA A 63 1.25 -3.57 12.63
N ALA A 64 2.49 -4.05 12.78
CA ALA A 64 3.52 -3.38 13.56
C ALA A 64 3.94 -2.03 12.95
N GLN A 65 4.15 -1.98 11.63
CA GLN A 65 4.68 -0.79 10.95
C GLN A 65 3.67 0.35 10.84
N TYR A 66 2.39 0.02 10.64
CA TYR A 66 1.34 1.01 10.39
C TYR A 66 0.39 1.22 11.58
N GLY A 67 0.67 0.58 12.73
CA GLY A 67 -0.18 0.67 13.92
C GLY A 67 -1.59 0.09 13.69
N ALA A 68 -1.71 -0.87 12.78
CA ALA A 68 -2.97 -1.56 12.50
C ALA A 68 -3.13 -2.78 13.43
N SER A 69 -4.37 -3.14 13.76
CA SER A 69 -4.63 -4.46 14.36
C SER A 69 -4.37 -5.58 13.34
N PRO A 70 -4.12 -6.82 13.79
CA PRO A 70 -3.96 -7.97 12.90
C PRO A 70 -5.15 -8.17 11.96
N ASP A 71 -6.37 -7.94 12.44
CA ASP A 71 -7.59 -8.06 11.62
C ASP A 71 -7.61 -7.00 10.51
N GLN A 72 -7.27 -5.76 10.82
CA GLN A 72 -7.17 -4.69 9.82
C GLN A 72 -6.08 -4.98 8.78
N ALA A 73 -4.91 -5.47 9.21
CA ALA A 73 -3.83 -5.86 8.31
C ALA A 73 -4.21 -7.07 7.44
N SER A 74 -4.96 -8.03 7.99
CA SER A 74 -5.47 -9.17 7.23
C SER A 74 -6.49 -8.76 6.16
N ALA A 75 -7.39 -7.82 6.49
CA ALA A 75 -8.35 -7.27 5.53
C ALA A 75 -7.64 -6.51 4.40
N ALA A 76 -6.62 -5.72 4.75
CA ALA A 76 -5.78 -5.03 3.76
C ALA A 76 -5.00 -6.01 2.88
N LEU A 77 -4.46 -7.11 3.43
CA LEU A 77 -3.80 -8.15 2.64
C LEU A 77 -4.79 -8.84 1.69
N GLY A 78 -5.99 -9.16 2.16
CA GLY A 78 -7.05 -9.75 1.33
C GLY A 78 -7.44 -8.83 0.16
N ALA A 79 -7.63 -7.53 0.45
CA ALA A 79 -7.88 -6.53 -0.59
C ALA A 79 -6.72 -6.45 -1.59
N ALA A 80 -5.47 -6.44 -1.11
CA ALA A 80 -4.29 -6.39 -1.98
C ALA A 80 -4.19 -7.62 -2.90
N ARG A 81 -4.51 -8.83 -2.41
CA ARG A 81 -4.57 -10.04 -3.25
C ARG A 81 -5.74 -10.03 -4.23
N GLY A 82 -6.80 -9.28 -3.95
CA GLY A 82 -7.91 -9.09 -4.89
C GLY A 82 -7.62 -8.09 -6.02
N THR A 83 -6.61 -7.24 -5.87
CA THR A 83 -6.35 -6.13 -6.80
C THR A 83 -4.86 -6.03 -7.19
N LEU A 84 -4.01 -5.60 -6.26
CA LEU A 84 -2.60 -5.24 -6.50
C LEU A 84 -1.69 -6.44 -6.77
N CYS A 85 -1.98 -7.61 -6.19
CA CYS A 85 -1.16 -8.81 -6.34
C CYS A 85 -1.98 -10.10 -6.40
N THR A 86 -2.84 -10.18 -7.40
CA THR A 86 -3.69 -11.35 -7.70
C THR A 86 -2.92 -12.65 -7.93
N GLN A 87 -1.65 -12.56 -8.32
CA GLN A 87 -0.79 -13.72 -8.57
C GLN A 87 0.17 -14.04 -7.41
N ALA A 88 0.05 -13.34 -6.28
CA ALA A 88 0.95 -13.57 -5.16
C ALA A 88 0.71 -14.92 -4.47
N PRO A 89 1.78 -15.70 -4.20
CA PRO A 89 1.68 -16.96 -3.47
C PRO A 89 1.21 -16.74 -2.02
N GLY A 90 0.62 -17.78 -1.42
CA GLY A 90 -0.03 -17.72 -0.10
C GLY A 90 0.81 -18.32 1.01
#